data_AF-A0A1E3KZX6-F1
#
_entry.id   AF-A0A1E3KZX6-F1
#
_cell.length_a   1.000
_cell.length_b   1.000
_cell.length_c   1.000
_cell.angle_alpha   90.00
_cell.angle_beta   90.00
_cell.angle_gamma   90.00
#
_symmetry.space_group_name_H-M   'P 1'
#
loop_
_entity.id
_entity.type
_entity.pdbx_description
1 polymer ?
#
loop_
_entity_poly.entity_id
_entity_poly.type
_entity_poly.pdbx_seq_one_letter_code
_entity_poly.pdbx_strand_id
1 'polypeptide(L)'
;MKMVRVIAVFLVLLMIVPSISSTLHAADSDIKIMLDGEQIQGDAAPYITSKSNVTMVPLRLVSENLKAKIAWNQSTSTVTITSDKQVLVLTSGQNTATIDNKSVSLDASVEMKNGRVMVPLRFIGEGLGLDVNWDQANRTVNLATSSYQGTGSKNNSSKPSTPATTNTGTTDNSNSGKAPTSTVAKDGLRGAWVSTVYNLDWPATSGATKQKQEFSKLLDDLQGMGINAVFVQVRPAGDALYKSSLMPWSKYLTGTQGKDPGYDPVEYMVAEAHKRGMEFHAWFNPFRATTDANTSKLASNNVVLKHPDWVIKFDNKYYLNPGIPAARQSVIDTVMEVVNNYDIDGVHLDDYFYPYSETASNKFGDDSTYASYNSGKFKTKADWRRGNINSFVQQLNTSIHNSKPAVKFGISPFGVWRNKSSDITGSDTKAGVTAYDTTYADTRTWIKNGWIDYIAPQVYWSMTLPVARYDKVVDWWANETKNTGVDLYIGHALYKISTPEIGWSSSNEIINQLKYNEKYSNIKGSIFFSAKDLKKNPQGVLAKLRSYWGL
;
A
#
# COMPACT_ATOMS: atom_id res chain seq x y z
N MET A 1 -30.38 84.25 -15.64
CA MET A 1 -31.69 84.30 -14.96
C MET A 1 -31.92 82.93 -14.33
N LYS A 2 -31.74 82.83 -13.00
CA LYS A 2 -32.81 82.83 -11.99
C LYS A 2 -33.81 81.67 -12.21
N MET A 3 -33.72 80.60 -11.38
CA MET A 3 -34.49 80.40 -10.12
C MET A 3 -35.93 79.94 -10.45
N VAL A 4 -36.53 78.85 -9.96
CA VAL A 4 -36.80 78.46 -8.56
C VAL A 4 -37.43 77.04 -8.53
N ARG A 5 -36.98 76.22 -7.56
CA ARG A 5 -37.64 75.23 -6.67
C ARG A 5 -38.99 74.57 -7.06
N VAL A 6 -39.16 73.28 -6.70
CA VAL A 6 -40.01 72.80 -5.57
C VAL A 6 -40.17 71.25 -5.58
N ILE A 7 -39.66 70.62 -4.51
CA ILE A 7 -40.26 69.60 -3.61
C ILE A 7 -40.69 68.19 -4.11
N ALA A 8 -40.29 67.23 -3.26
CA ALA A 8 -40.97 66.00 -2.83
C ALA A 8 -40.53 64.64 -3.38
N VAL A 9 -39.93 63.88 -2.45
CA VAL A 9 -40.20 62.47 -2.16
C VAL A 9 -39.85 61.48 -3.26
N PHE A 10 -38.66 60.88 -3.16
CA PHE A 10 -38.51 59.48 -3.54
C PHE A 10 -37.73 58.72 -2.48
N LEU A 11 -38.49 57.83 -1.85
CA LEU A 11 -38.17 56.80 -0.88
C LEU A 11 -36.70 56.38 -0.75
N VAL A 12 -36.17 56.61 0.45
CA VAL A 12 -35.28 55.66 1.11
C VAL A 12 -36.10 54.41 1.42
N LEU A 13 -36.03 53.42 0.53
CA LEU A 13 -36.43 52.03 0.80
C LEU A 13 -35.12 51.26 0.95
N LEU A 14 -34.53 51.23 2.15
CA LEU A 14 -34.73 50.15 3.11
C LEU A 14 -34.76 48.76 2.44
N MET A 15 -33.64 48.38 1.81
CA MET A 15 -33.35 46.95 1.62
C MET A 15 -32.98 46.34 2.98
N ILE A 16 -33.99 46.07 3.80
CA ILE A 16 -33.95 44.89 4.66
C ILE A 16 -34.07 43.72 3.68
N VAL A 17 -32.95 43.27 3.14
CA VAL A 17 -32.91 41.92 2.58
C VAL A 17 -32.98 41.02 3.81
N PRO A 18 -34.04 40.20 3.98
CA PRO A 18 -33.97 39.15 4.99
C PRO A 18 -32.71 38.36 4.66
N SER A 19 -31.82 38.21 5.64
CA SER A 19 -30.72 37.28 5.54
C SER A 19 -31.35 35.93 5.21
N ILE A 20 -31.35 35.58 3.93
CA ILE A 20 -31.58 34.21 3.51
C ILE A 20 -30.34 33.52 4.07
N SER A 21 -30.47 33.01 5.29
CA SER A 21 -29.62 31.94 5.76
C SER A 21 -29.76 30.87 4.69
N SER A 22 -28.77 30.80 3.81
CA SER A 22 -28.62 29.66 2.92
C SER A 22 -28.46 28.47 3.84
N THR A 23 -29.55 27.73 4.03
CA THR A 23 -29.44 26.36 4.47
C THR A 23 -28.63 25.66 3.40
N LEU A 24 -27.35 25.46 3.71
CA LEU A 24 -26.47 24.55 2.99
C LEU A 24 -27.22 23.22 2.90
N HIS A 25 -27.86 22.98 1.77
CA HIS A 25 -28.38 21.67 1.46
C HIS A 25 -27.15 20.77 1.30
N ALA A 26 -27.13 19.67 2.05
CA ALA A 26 -26.15 18.62 1.85
C ALA A 26 -26.18 18.21 0.37
N ALA A 27 -25.00 18.15 -0.26
CA ALA A 27 -24.90 17.50 -1.56
C ALA A 27 -25.45 16.07 -1.42
N ASP A 28 -26.41 15.70 -2.25
CA ASP A 28 -27.09 14.41 -2.10
C ASP A 28 -26.07 13.27 -2.29
N SER A 29 -25.92 12.43 -1.27
CA SER A 29 -25.11 11.22 -1.32
C SER A 29 -26.04 10.06 -1.59
N ASP A 30 -25.64 9.18 -2.50
CA ASP A 30 -26.34 7.91 -2.75
C ASP A 30 -26.13 6.88 -1.63
N ILE A 31 -25.37 7.24 -0.57
CA ILE A 31 -25.14 6.40 0.60
C ILE A 31 -26.21 6.66 1.66
N LYS A 32 -27.00 5.63 1.96
CA LYS A 32 -27.99 5.66 3.04
C LYS A 32 -27.43 5.02 4.31
N ILE A 33 -27.89 5.49 5.46
CA ILE A 33 -27.51 4.92 6.77
C ILE A 33 -28.80 4.58 7.49
N MET A 34 -28.94 3.31 7.88
CA MET A 34 -30.07 2.76 8.62
C MET A 34 -29.59 2.42 10.02
N LEU A 35 -30.35 2.78 11.06
CA LEU A 35 -30.14 2.36 12.44
C LEU A 35 -31.42 1.67 12.91
N ASP A 36 -31.32 0.40 13.28
CA ASP A 36 -32.47 -0.41 13.71
C ASP A 36 -33.65 -0.35 12.72
N GLY A 37 -33.34 -0.31 11.43
CA GLY A 37 -34.31 -0.26 10.33
C GLY A 37 -34.86 1.13 10.00
N GLU A 38 -34.48 2.19 10.74
CA GLU A 38 -34.85 3.57 10.44
C GLU A 38 -33.71 4.32 9.74
N GLN A 39 -34.02 5.08 8.70
CA GLN A 39 -33.00 5.87 8.01
C GLN A 39 -32.61 7.09 8.86
N ILE A 40 -31.31 7.24 9.13
CA ILE A 40 -30.74 8.40 9.82
C ILE A 40 -29.94 9.27 8.85
N GLN A 41 -30.04 10.59 9.01
CA GLN A 41 -29.38 11.57 8.15
C GLN A 41 -28.64 12.62 8.97
N GLY A 42 -27.47 13.04 8.48
CA GLY A 42 -26.61 14.02 9.13
C GLY A 42 -26.64 15.36 8.42
N ASP A 43 -25.99 16.37 9.02
CA ASP A 43 -25.89 17.72 8.48
C ASP A 43 -24.86 17.89 7.35
N ALA A 44 -24.22 16.79 6.95
CA ALA A 44 -23.40 16.68 5.75
C ALA A 44 -23.47 15.25 5.18
N ALA A 45 -23.21 15.13 3.89
CA ALA A 45 -23.37 13.87 3.18
C ALA A 45 -22.27 12.85 3.55
N PRO A 46 -22.63 11.58 3.84
CA PRO A 46 -21.65 10.52 4.01
C PRO A 46 -20.90 10.25 2.70
N TYR A 47 -19.66 9.80 2.79
CA TYR A 47 -18.85 9.41 1.63
C TYR A 47 -17.97 8.21 1.96
N ILE A 48 -17.52 7.48 0.96
CA ILE A 48 -16.54 6.41 1.14
C ILE A 48 -15.15 6.97 0.81
N THR A 49 -14.16 6.75 1.68
CA THR A 49 -12.77 7.11 1.38
C THR A 49 -12.29 6.29 0.18
N SER A 50 -11.74 6.98 -0.83
CA SER A 50 -11.22 6.31 -2.03
C SER A 50 -9.98 5.46 -1.75
N LYS A 51 -9.26 5.73 -0.66
CA LYS A 51 -8.00 5.06 -0.30
C LYS A 51 -8.19 3.80 0.55
N SER A 52 -9.18 3.78 1.45
CA SER A 52 -9.38 2.68 2.39
C SER A 52 -10.78 2.05 2.34
N ASN A 53 -11.64 2.53 1.44
CA ASN A 53 -13.01 2.04 1.27
C ASN A 53 -13.82 2.12 2.58
N VAL A 54 -13.58 3.15 3.37
CA VAL A 54 -14.23 3.38 4.67
C VAL A 54 -15.34 4.40 4.52
N THR A 55 -16.55 4.09 4.97
CA THR A 55 -17.64 5.06 5.05
C THR A 55 -17.35 6.09 6.14
N MET A 56 -17.22 7.35 5.73
CA MET A 56 -17.05 8.52 6.56
C MET A 56 -18.39 9.22 6.75
N VAL A 57 -18.69 9.56 8.00
CA VAL A 57 -19.90 10.29 8.38
C VAL A 57 -19.56 11.56 9.14
N PRO A 58 -20.44 12.58 9.13
CA PRO A 58 -20.26 13.72 10.00
C PRO A 58 -20.32 13.28 11.46
N LEU A 59 -19.42 13.80 12.28
CA LEU A 59 -19.36 13.50 13.71
C LEU A 59 -20.70 13.74 14.42
N ARG A 60 -21.47 14.73 13.94
CA ARG A 60 -22.80 15.06 14.45
C ARG A 60 -23.82 13.92 14.28
N LEU A 61 -23.76 13.19 13.17
CA LEU A 61 -24.62 12.02 12.93
C LEU A 61 -24.47 10.99 14.05
N VAL A 62 -23.23 10.80 14.53
CA VAL A 62 -22.89 9.90 15.63
C VAL A 62 -23.46 10.44 16.96
N SER A 63 -23.29 11.73 17.27
CA SER A 63 -23.78 12.30 18.55
C SER A 63 -25.29 12.27 18.69
N GLU A 64 -26.02 12.48 17.59
CA GLU A 64 -27.46 12.67 17.64
C GLU A 64 -28.24 11.34 17.62
N ASN A 65 -27.68 10.29 17.01
CA ASN A 65 -28.39 9.03 16.78
C ASN A 65 -27.84 7.82 17.56
N LEU A 66 -26.57 7.85 18.01
CA LEU A 66 -25.92 6.68 18.61
C LEU A 66 -25.76 6.75 20.14
N LYS A 67 -26.49 7.66 20.81
CA LYS A 67 -26.55 7.82 22.28
C LYS A 67 -25.18 7.95 22.97
N ALA A 68 -24.20 8.58 22.31
CA ALA A 68 -22.86 8.81 22.84
C ALA A 68 -22.60 10.31 23.08
N LYS A 69 -21.89 10.63 24.17
CA LYS A 69 -21.37 11.98 24.44
C LYS A 69 -20.12 12.21 23.60
N ILE A 70 -20.03 13.37 22.94
CA ILE A 70 -18.90 13.69 22.06
C ILE A 70 -18.23 14.98 22.50
N ALA A 71 -16.89 14.97 22.50
CA ALA A 71 -16.06 16.15 22.67
C ALA A 71 -15.07 16.27 21.50
N TRP A 72 -14.99 17.46 20.90
CA TRP A 72 -13.98 17.79 19.90
C TRP A 72 -12.99 18.79 20.49
N ASN A 73 -11.71 18.45 20.46
CA ASN A 73 -10.62 19.35 20.81
C ASN A 73 -9.96 19.88 19.53
N GLN A 74 -10.15 21.18 19.26
CA GLN A 74 -9.64 21.83 18.07
C GLN A 74 -8.11 21.94 18.04
N SER A 75 -7.43 22.17 19.18
CA SER A 75 -5.98 22.39 19.20
C SER A 75 -5.20 21.11 18.96
N THR A 76 -5.72 19.98 19.42
CA THR A 76 -5.13 18.65 19.21
C THR A 76 -5.82 17.87 18.08
N SER A 77 -6.82 18.46 17.41
CA SER A 77 -7.64 17.81 16.38
C SER A 77 -8.10 16.40 16.78
N THR A 78 -8.57 16.28 18.02
CA THR A 78 -8.92 15.01 18.64
C THR A 78 -10.41 14.96 18.94
N VAL A 79 -11.06 13.87 18.53
CA VAL A 79 -12.43 13.55 18.91
C VAL A 79 -12.43 12.50 20.00
N THR A 80 -13.18 12.75 21.06
CA THR A 80 -13.47 11.79 22.13
C THR A 80 -14.96 11.47 22.09
N ILE A 81 -15.28 10.18 22.03
CA ILE A 81 -16.65 9.66 22.01
C ILE A 81 -16.82 8.75 23.22
N THR A 82 -17.76 9.07 24.09
CA THR A 82 -18.00 8.38 25.36
C THR A 82 -19.41 7.82 25.37
N SER A 83 -19.52 6.52 25.58
CA SER A 83 -20.79 5.83 25.87
C SER A 83 -20.78 5.30 27.30
N ASP A 84 -21.89 4.68 27.71
CA ASP A 84 -21.97 4.01 29.02
C ASP A 84 -21.02 2.81 29.14
N LYS A 85 -20.45 2.33 28.03
CA LYS A 85 -19.61 1.12 27.97
C LYS A 85 -18.14 1.38 27.65
N GLN A 86 -17.85 2.35 26.78
CA GLN A 86 -16.49 2.56 26.23
C GLN A 86 -16.20 4.04 25.96
N VAL A 87 -14.91 4.40 26.00
CA VAL A 87 -14.37 5.69 25.56
C VAL A 87 -13.46 5.50 24.35
N LEU A 88 -13.85 6.10 23.22
CA LEU A 88 -13.08 6.11 21.98
C LEU A 88 -12.38 7.46 21.83
N VAL A 89 -11.10 7.45 21.47
CA VAL A 89 -10.33 8.67 21.14
C VAL A 89 -9.68 8.52 19.79
N LEU A 90 -9.99 9.43 18.87
CA LEU A 90 -9.42 9.45 17.53
C LEU A 90 -8.78 10.81 17.28
N THR A 91 -7.56 10.82 16.73
CA THR A 91 -6.83 12.05 16.42
C THR A 91 -6.64 12.16 14.91
N SER A 92 -6.93 13.34 14.36
CA SER A 92 -6.73 13.62 12.95
C SER A 92 -5.28 13.39 12.51
N GLY A 93 -5.11 12.75 11.36
CA GLY A 93 -3.82 12.34 10.80
C GLY A 93 -3.24 11.05 11.38
N GLN A 94 -3.86 10.45 12.41
CA GLN A 94 -3.39 9.20 13.00
C GLN A 94 -4.07 7.99 12.36
N ASN A 95 -3.29 6.95 12.12
CA ASN A 95 -3.77 5.63 11.68
C ASN A 95 -4.08 4.71 12.88
N THR A 96 -4.14 5.27 14.08
CA THR A 96 -4.51 4.58 15.31
C THR A 96 -5.47 5.44 16.11
N ALA A 97 -6.40 4.78 16.79
CA ALA A 97 -7.31 5.36 17.77
C ALA A 97 -7.14 4.62 19.10
N THR A 98 -7.78 5.07 20.18
CA THR A 98 -7.88 4.28 21.41
C THR A 98 -9.32 3.90 21.71
N ILE A 99 -9.48 2.72 22.32
CA ILE A 99 -10.71 2.26 22.96
C ILE A 99 -10.34 1.93 24.41
N ASP A 100 -10.92 2.62 25.38
CA ASP A 100 -10.60 2.51 26.81
C ASP A 100 -9.08 2.59 27.08
N ASN A 101 -8.43 3.58 26.46
CA ASN A 101 -6.97 3.82 26.49
C ASN A 101 -6.09 2.73 25.85
N LYS A 102 -6.67 1.73 25.19
CA LYS A 102 -5.92 0.73 24.41
C LYS A 102 -5.86 1.15 22.95
N SER A 103 -4.66 1.19 22.38
CA SER A 103 -4.45 1.57 20.97
C SER A 103 -4.98 0.50 20.02
N VAL A 104 -5.73 0.93 19.01
CA VAL A 104 -6.37 0.13 17.97
C VAL A 104 -6.04 0.75 16.61
N SER A 105 -5.77 -0.08 15.60
CA SER A 105 -5.55 0.39 14.23
C SER A 105 -6.82 1.01 13.66
N LEU A 106 -6.66 2.07 12.86
CA LEU A 106 -7.75 2.83 12.29
C LEU A 106 -7.61 2.84 10.76
N ASP A 107 -8.59 2.27 10.06
CA ASP A 107 -8.57 2.13 8.60
C ASP A 107 -8.75 3.47 7.86
N ALA A 108 -9.29 4.48 8.53
CA ALA A 108 -9.32 5.86 8.06
C ALA A 108 -9.28 6.83 9.24
N SER A 109 -8.35 7.79 9.20
CA SER A 109 -8.28 8.86 10.19
C SER A 109 -9.53 9.73 10.19
N VAL A 110 -9.76 10.42 11.31
CA VAL A 110 -10.62 11.61 11.34
C VAL A 110 -10.14 12.62 10.30
N GLU A 111 -11.07 13.21 9.56
CA GLU A 111 -10.79 14.19 8.51
C GLU A 111 -11.67 15.44 8.67
N MET A 112 -11.18 16.60 8.26
CA MET A 112 -11.99 17.81 8.14
C MET A 112 -12.40 18.00 6.69
N LYS A 113 -13.71 17.96 6.40
CA LYS A 113 -14.25 18.15 5.05
C LYS A 113 -15.38 19.19 5.08
N ASN A 114 -15.25 20.25 4.28
CA ASN A 114 -16.24 21.34 4.20
C ASN A 114 -16.62 21.93 5.57
N GLY A 115 -15.67 22.07 6.49
CA GLY A 115 -15.92 22.59 7.84
C GLY A 115 -16.67 21.63 8.76
N ARG A 116 -16.70 20.33 8.44
CA ARG A 116 -17.23 19.27 9.30
C ARG A 116 -16.15 18.24 9.63
N VAL A 117 -16.15 17.79 10.89
CA VAL A 117 -15.35 16.66 11.33
C VAL A 117 -16.03 15.39 10.81
N MET A 118 -15.30 14.62 10.02
CA MET A 118 -15.74 13.36 9.42
C MET A 118 -15.02 12.21 10.13
N VAL A 119 -15.78 11.20 10.53
CA VAL A 119 -15.28 10.05 11.28
C VAL A 119 -15.62 8.73 10.59
N PRO A 120 -14.78 7.70 10.73
CA PRO A 120 -15.03 6.38 10.18
C PRO A 120 -16.21 5.70 10.87
N LEU A 121 -17.34 5.58 10.17
CA LEU A 121 -18.60 5.10 10.74
C LEU A 121 -18.48 3.70 11.34
N ARG A 122 -17.78 2.79 10.66
CA ARG A 122 -17.63 1.40 11.12
C ARG A 122 -16.90 1.31 12.45
N PHE A 123 -15.75 1.97 12.56
CA PHE A 123 -14.95 1.97 13.79
C PHE A 123 -15.75 2.53 14.97
N ILE A 124 -16.49 3.62 14.74
CA ILE A 124 -17.35 4.21 15.77
C ILE A 124 -18.53 3.29 16.11
N GLY A 125 -19.22 2.73 15.12
CA GLY A 125 -20.36 1.83 15.34
C GLY A 125 -19.98 0.58 16.11
N GLU A 126 -18.92 -0.11 15.70
CA GLU A 126 -18.44 -1.33 16.35
C GLU A 126 -17.89 -1.03 17.75
N GLY A 127 -17.16 0.07 17.95
CA GLY A 127 -16.69 0.49 19.28
C GLY A 127 -17.82 0.95 20.22
N LEU A 128 -18.98 1.32 19.69
CA LEU A 128 -20.21 1.54 20.48
C LEU A 128 -21.04 0.26 20.66
N GLY A 129 -20.59 -0.88 20.12
CA GLY A 129 -21.23 -2.18 20.27
C GLY A 129 -22.39 -2.42 19.30
N LEU A 130 -22.41 -1.75 18.15
CA LEU A 130 -23.38 -1.97 17.07
C LEU A 130 -22.83 -2.93 16.02
N ASP A 131 -23.71 -3.74 15.44
CA ASP A 131 -23.39 -4.50 14.24
C ASP A 131 -23.47 -3.58 13.01
N VAL A 132 -22.41 -3.54 12.21
CA VAL A 132 -22.31 -2.66 11.04
C VAL A 132 -22.21 -3.48 9.76
N ASN A 133 -23.28 -3.49 8.96
CA ASN A 133 -23.33 -4.19 7.69
C ASN A 133 -23.41 -3.21 6.51
N TRP A 134 -22.63 -3.45 5.46
CA TRP A 134 -22.69 -2.65 4.23
C TRP A 134 -23.42 -3.43 3.14
N ASP A 135 -24.55 -2.90 2.68
CA ASP A 135 -25.24 -3.36 1.49
C ASP A 135 -24.74 -2.60 0.27
N GLN A 136 -23.91 -3.26 -0.53
CA GLN A 136 -23.31 -2.69 -1.73
C GLN A 136 -24.35 -2.43 -2.84
N ALA A 137 -25.40 -3.26 -2.95
CA ALA A 137 -26.38 -3.14 -4.03
C ALA A 137 -27.27 -1.91 -3.84
N ASN A 138 -27.65 -1.65 -2.59
CA ASN A 138 -28.47 -0.51 -2.22
C ASN A 138 -27.68 0.69 -1.66
N ARG A 139 -26.33 0.59 -1.66
CA ARG A 139 -25.40 1.58 -1.09
C ARG A 139 -25.83 2.03 0.32
N THR A 140 -26.20 1.07 1.16
CA THR A 140 -26.80 1.33 2.46
C THR A 140 -25.95 0.73 3.58
N VAL A 141 -25.58 1.53 4.58
CA VAL A 141 -25.00 1.02 5.83
C VAL A 141 -26.15 0.70 6.79
N ASN A 142 -26.24 -0.54 7.24
CA ASN A 142 -27.18 -0.98 8.27
C ASN A 142 -26.44 -1.10 9.61
N LEU A 143 -26.91 -0.36 10.61
CA LEU A 143 -26.45 -0.39 12.00
C LEU A 143 -27.54 -1.08 12.82
N ALA A 144 -27.18 -2.07 13.62
CA ALA A 144 -28.13 -2.77 14.49
C ALA A 144 -27.66 -2.81 15.94
N THR A 145 -28.56 -2.50 16.87
CA THR A 145 -28.35 -2.70 18.31
C THR A 145 -28.55 -4.17 18.67
N SER A 146 -27.87 -4.65 19.72
CA SER A 146 -27.96 -6.05 20.15
C SER A 146 -29.39 -6.49 20.56
N SER A 147 -30.28 -5.53 20.81
CA SER A 147 -31.71 -5.72 21.12
C SER A 147 -32.63 -5.75 19.88
N TYR A 148 -32.12 -5.41 18.70
CA TYR A 148 -32.90 -5.34 17.48
C TYR A 148 -33.11 -6.73 16.87
N GLN A 149 -34.33 -7.26 16.94
CA GLN A 149 -34.77 -8.50 16.27
C GLN A 149 -35.64 -8.13 15.06
N GLY A 150 -35.01 -7.75 13.94
CA GLY A 150 -35.69 -7.60 12.65
C GLY A 150 -35.91 -8.96 11.96
N THR A 151 -37.09 -9.17 11.40
CA THR A 151 -37.57 -10.45 10.84
C THR A 151 -36.88 -10.88 9.54
N GLY A 152 -36.23 -12.06 9.55
CA GLY A 152 -35.80 -12.88 8.40
C GLY A 152 -34.32 -12.72 8.04
N SER A 153 -33.42 -13.72 8.08
CA SER A 153 -33.52 -15.19 8.09
C SER A 153 -32.36 -15.75 8.92
N LYS A 154 -32.66 -16.64 9.88
CA LYS A 154 -31.67 -17.43 10.62
C LYS A 154 -31.39 -18.70 9.82
N ASN A 155 -30.11 -19.06 9.66
CA ASN A 155 -29.75 -20.48 9.67
C ASN A 155 -28.50 -20.69 10.53
N ASN A 156 -28.71 -21.51 11.56
CA ASN A 156 -27.88 -21.69 12.74
C ASN A 156 -26.53 -22.35 12.44
N SER A 157 -25.49 -21.78 13.04
CA SER A 157 -24.27 -22.46 13.43
C SER A 157 -24.60 -23.61 14.39
N SER A 158 -24.18 -24.83 14.07
CA SER A 158 -23.93 -25.86 15.06
C SER A 158 -22.55 -26.49 14.84
N LYS A 159 -21.78 -26.48 15.92
CA LYS A 159 -20.42 -26.97 16.10
C LYS A 159 -20.35 -28.49 15.91
N PRO A 160 -19.36 -29.06 15.20
CA PRO A 160 -19.01 -30.46 15.35
C PRO A 160 -17.94 -30.63 16.43
N SER A 161 -18.29 -31.41 17.45
CA SER A 161 -17.38 -32.06 18.39
C SER A 161 -16.63 -33.22 17.73
N THR A 162 -15.43 -33.48 18.25
CA THR A 162 -14.59 -34.67 18.02
C THR A 162 -15.37 -35.98 18.19
N PRO A 163 -14.98 -37.04 17.46
CA PRO A 163 -15.03 -38.39 18.03
C PRO A 163 -13.65 -39.04 18.07
N ALA A 164 -13.40 -39.72 19.20
CA ALA A 164 -12.28 -40.59 19.45
C ALA A 164 -12.39 -41.95 18.73
N THR A 165 -11.24 -42.61 18.70
CA THR A 165 -10.82 -43.90 18.16
C THR A 165 -11.75 -45.10 18.38
N THR A 166 -11.80 -46.01 17.40
CA THR A 166 -11.87 -47.47 17.67
C THR A 166 -11.20 -48.26 16.54
N ASN A 167 -10.39 -49.24 16.95
CA ASN A 167 -9.66 -50.21 16.12
C ASN A 167 -10.57 -51.25 15.48
N THR A 168 -10.21 -51.73 14.28
CA THR A 168 -10.17 -53.17 13.92
C THR A 168 -9.30 -53.37 12.68
N GLY A 169 -8.42 -54.39 12.70
CA GLY A 169 -7.64 -54.88 11.55
C GLY A 169 -8.54 -55.41 10.42
N THR A 170 -8.05 -55.71 9.22
CA THR A 170 -6.93 -56.62 8.89
C THR A 170 -6.55 -56.45 7.40
N THR A 171 -5.24 -56.54 7.10
CA THR A 171 -4.53 -56.99 5.86
C THR A 171 -5.20 -56.96 4.47
N ASP A 172 -4.54 -56.38 3.45
CA ASP A 172 -3.56 -57.09 2.59
C ASP A 172 -2.87 -56.14 1.55
N ASN A 173 -1.79 -56.66 0.96
CA ASN A 173 -0.65 -56.09 0.27
C ASN A 173 -0.82 -55.39 -1.12
N SER A 174 0.17 -54.51 -1.37
CA SER A 174 1.07 -54.46 -2.55
C SER A 174 1.06 -53.22 -3.47
N ASN A 175 2.21 -52.54 -3.39
CA ASN A 175 3.07 -52.02 -4.45
C ASN A 175 2.80 -50.69 -5.21
N SER A 176 3.70 -49.76 -4.89
CA SER A 176 4.56 -48.96 -5.80
C SER A 176 3.94 -47.99 -6.81
N GLY A 177 4.19 -46.70 -6.56
CA GLY A 177 4.07 -45.62 -7.56
C GLY A 177 4.34 -44.25 -6.95
N LYS A 178 5.56 -44.00 -6.49
CA LYS A 178 5.96 -42.69 -5.94
C LYS A 178 6.02 -41.67 -7.09
N ALA A 179 5.00 -40.83 -7.21
CA ALA A 179 5.01 -39.66 -8.07
C ALA A 179 6.14 -38.70 -7.61
N PRO A 180 6.86 -38.04 -8.54
CA PRO A 180 7.94 -37.15 -8.17
C PRO A 180 7.35 -35.91 -7.50
N THR A 181 7.60 -35.77 -6.20
CA THR A 181 7.36 -34.52 -5.47
C THR A 181 8.35 -33.48 -5.99
N SER A 182 7.84 -32.45 -6.67
CA SER A 182 8.58 -31.24 -7.04
C SER A 182 9.26 -30.64 -5.80
N THR A 183 10.59 -30.78 -5.71
CA THR A 183 11.43 -30.21 -4.64
C THR A 183 11.82 -28.75 -4.89
N VAL A 184 11.50 -28.21 -6.07
CA VAL A 184 12.03 -26.92 -6.57
C VAL A 184 11.63 -25.72 -5.70
N ALA A 185 10.44 -25.74 -5.07
CA ALA A 185 9.96 -24.62 -4.26
C ALA A 185 10.70 -24.45 -2.93
N LYS A 186 11.37 -25.51 -2.44
CA LYS A 186 12.13 -25.42 -1.18
C LYS A 186 13.51 -24.81 -1.40
N ASP A 187 14.12 -24.95 -2.57
CA ASP A 187 15.47 -24.45 -2.84
C ASP A 187 15.49 -23.08 -3.56
N GLY A 188 14.33 -22.44 -3.72
CA GLY A 188 14.18 -21.14 -4.39
C GLY A 188 14.54 -19.92 -3.54
N LEU A 189 14.32 -18.73 -4.10
CA LEU A 189 14.52 -17.44 -3.42
C LEU A 189 13.57 -17.33 -2.21
N ARG A 190 14.11 -16.98 -1.06
CA ARG A 190 13.40 -16.71 0.19
C ARG A 190 13.82 -15.32 0.65
N GLY A 191 13.11 -14.32 0.16
CA GLY A 191 13.44 -12.90 0.32
C GLY A 191 12.70 -12.21 1.46
N ALA A 192 13.29 -11.14 2.00
CA ALA A 192 12.60 -10.20 2.87
C ALA A 192 12.82 -8.76 2.41
N TRP A 193 11.74 -7.97 2.32
CA TRP A 193 11.87 -6.53 2.13
C TRP A 193 12.30 -5.85 3.44
N VAL A 194 13.32 -5.01 3.34
CA VAL A 194 13.81 -4.15 4.42
C VAL A 194 13.58 -2.70 4.01
N SER A 195 12.44 -2.15 4.43
CA SER A 195 12.01 -0.79 4.15
C SER A 195 12.65 0.21 5.09
N THR A 196 13.14 1.31 4.52
CA THR A 196 13.86 2.36 5.26
C THR A 196 13.08 3.66 5.36
N VAL A 197 12.08 3.84 4.48
CA VAL A 197 11.11 4.93 4.62
C VAL A 197 10.40 4.85 5.97
N TYR A 198 10.36 5.98 6.68
CA TYR A 198 9.84 6.10 8.05
C TYR A 198 10.50 5.15 9.06
N ASN A 199 11.74 4.69 8.78
CA ASN A 199 12.46 3.77 9.65
C ASN A 199 11.67 2.47 9.90
N LEU A 200 10.91 1.99 8.90
CA LEU A 200 9.92 0.92 9.05
C LEU A 200 10.54 -0.39 9.56
N ASP A 201 11.59 -0.86 8.90
CA ASP A 201 12.32 -2.08 9.26
C ASP A 201 13.72 -1.75 9.79
N TRP A 202 14.39 -0.76 9.18
CA TRP A 202 15.73 -0.31 9.55
C TRP A 202 16.00 1.13 9.06
N PRO A 203 16.82 1.94 9.76
CA PRO A 203 17.33 1.70 11.11
C PRO A 203 16.33 2.17 12.17
N ALA A 204 16.33 1.56 13.36
CA ALA A 204 15.52 2.03 14.47
C ALA A 204 16.21 3.17 15.26
N THR A 205 17.54 3.26 15.17
CA THR A 205 18.33 4.28 15.85
C THR A 205 19.21 5.10 14.90
N SER A 206 19.72 6.22 15.39
CA SER A 206 20.74 7.03 14.73
C SER A 206 22.15 6.65 15.20
N GLY A 207 23.13 6.78 14.30
CA GLY A 207 24.55 6.63 14.60
C GLY A 207 25.15 5.32 14.08
N ALA A 208 26.29 5.43 13.40
CA ALA A 208 26.90 4.34 12.64
C ALA A 208 27.03 3.02 13.41
N THR A 209 27.57 3.04 14.63
CA THR A 209 27.79 1.81 15.42
C THR A 209 26.48 1.06 15.71
N LYS A 210 25.43 1.77 16.15
CA LYS A 210 24.15 1.14 16.48
C LYS A 210 23.44 0.64 15.23
N GLN A 211 23.46 1.43 14.17
CA GLN A 211 22.86 1.07 12.88
C GLN A 211 23.50 -0.19 12.28
N LYS A 212 24.83 -0.31 12.35
CA LYS A 212 25.58 -1.51 11.94
C LYS A 212 25.17 -2.74 12.76
N GLN A 213 25.11 -2.60 14.09
CA GLN A 213 24.68 -3.67 14.99
C GLN A 213 23.23 -4.11 14.73
N GLU A 214 22.32 -3.16 14.52
CA GLU A 214 20.92 -3.42 14.18
C GLU A 214 20.79 -4.18 12.87
N PHE A 215 21.57 -3.80 11.84
CA PHE A 215 21.53 -4.47 10.54
C PHE A 215 22.11 -5.88 10.61
N SER A 216 23.26 -6.05 11.26
CA SER A 216 23.85 -7.38 11.48
C SER A 216 22.88 -8.31 12.20
N LYS A 217 22.26 -7.83 13.28
CA LYS A 217 21.27 -8.60 14.02
C LYS A 217 20.03 -8.92 13.17
N LEU A 218 19.57 -7.96 12.36
CA LEU A 218 18.48 -8.20 11.41
C LEU A 218 18.81 -9.34 10.44
N LEU A 219 20.03 -9.36 9.88
CA LEU A 219 20.46 -10.43 9.00
C LEU A 219 20.58 -11.77 9.73
N ASP A 220 21.14 -11.81 10.95
CA ASP A 220 21.23 -13.03 11.76
C ASP A 220 19.83 -13.61 12.03
N ASP A 221 18.89 -12.74 12.41
CA ASP A 221 17.51 -13.12 12.68
C ASP A 221 16.85 -13.69 11.40
N LEU A 222 17.01 -13.03 10.25
CA LEU A 222 16.44 -13.46 8.97
C LEU A 222 17.07 -14.76 8.44
N GLN A 223 18.40 -14.86 8.46
CA GLN A 223 19.13 -16.07 8.06
C GLN A 223 18.71 -17.26 8.94
N GLY A 224 18.58 -17.03 10.26
CA GLY A 224 18.06 -18.00 11.20
C GLY A 224 16.60 -18.43 10.93
N MET A 225 15.84 -17.70 10.12
CA MET A 225 14.51 -18.13 9.68
C MET A 225 14.55 -18.94 8.39
N GLY A 226 15.69 -18.94 7.68
CA GLY A 226 15.85 -19.55 6.38
C GLY A 226 15.76 -18.58 5.20
N ILE A 227 15.72 -17.27 5.45
CA ILE A 227 15.80 -16.22 4.42
C ILE A 227 17.21 -16.24 3.82
N ASN A 228 17.29 -16.18 2.50
CA ASN A 228 18.55 -16.21 1.75
C ASN A 228 18.76 -14.96 0.87
N ALA A 229 17.84 -13.99 0.90
CA ALA A 229 17.98 -12.73 0.18
C ALA A 229 17.31 -11.58 0.94
N VAL A 230 17.90 -10.38 0.86
CA VAL A 230 17.32 -9.14 1.38
C VAL A 230 17.14 -8.10 0.29
N PHE A 231 15.97 -7.47 0.27
CA PHE A 231 15.60 -6.40 -0.65
C PHE A 231 15.56 -5.09 0.13
N VAL A 232 16.69 -4.37 0.15
CA VAL A 232 16.90 -3.26 1.09
C VAL A 232 16.69 -1.92 0.41
N GLN A 233 15.80 -1.09 0.96
CA GLN A 233 15.45 0.21 0.36
C GLN A 233 16.61 1.21 0.50
N VAL A 234 17.41 1.36 -0.55
CA VAL A 234 18.57 2.27 -0.58
C VAL A 234 18.21 3.69 -1.05
N ARG A 235 17.05 3.85 -1.72
CA ARG A 235 16.47 5.13 -2.15
C ARG A 235 14.98 5.18 -1.81
N PRO A 236 14.60 5.72 -0.63
CA PRO A 236 13.19 5.78 -0.21
C PRO A 236 12.40 6.98 -0.78
N ALA A 237 12.99 8.19 -0.84
CA ALA A 237 12.29 9.37 -1.36
C ALA A 237 13.26 10.52 -1.70
N GLY A 238 13.73 10.58 -2.95
CA GLY A 238 14.58 11.69 -3.40
C GLY A 238 15.89 11.84 -2.60
N ASP A 239 16.38 10.75 -1.99
CA ASP A 239 17.57 10.68 -1.15
C ASP A 239 18.27 9.32 -1.24
N ALA A 240 19.45 9.20 -0.65
CA ALA A 240 20.31 8.01 -0.71
C ALA A 240 20.73 7.52 0.68
N LEU A 241 20.70 6.20 0.89
CA LEU A 241 21.30 5.53 2.06
C LEU A 241 22.76 5.13 1.82
N TYR A 242 23.40 5.70 0.80
CA TYR A 242 24.75 5.40 0.35
C TYR A 242 25.44 6.68 -0.06
N LYS A 243 26.77 6.65 -0.20
CA LYS A 243 27.53 7.82 -0.61
C LYS A 243 27.25 8.14 -2.08
N SER A 244 26.43 9.15 -2.31
CA SER A 244 26.02 9.57 -3.65
C SER A 244 26.62 10.94 -4.01
N SER A 245 27.04 11.07 -5.28
CA SER A 245 27.38 12.34 -5.90
C SER A 245 26.15 13.05 -6.50
N LEU A 246 25.06 12.31 -6.71
CA LEU A 246 23.83 12.76 -7.38
C LEU A 246 22.73 13.17 -6.39
N MET A 247 22.73 12.59 -5.19
CA MET A 247 21.61 12.64 -4.25
C MET A 247 22.06 13.04 -2.84
N PRO A 248 21.21 13.72 -2.04
CA PRO A 248 21.51 13.94 -0.64
C PRO A 248 21.40 12.65 0.19
N TRP A 249 22.18 12.57 1.27
CA TRP A 249 22.00 11.56 2.32
C TRP A 249 20.56 11.53 2.84
N SER A 250 20.05 10.34 3.11
CA SER A 250 18.68 10.17 3.58
C SER A 250 18.48 10.67 5.00
N LYS A 251 17.35 11.35 5.21
CA LYS A 251 16.93 11.79 6.55
C LYS A 251 16.69 10.61 7.50
N TYR A 252 16.42 9.41 6.99
CA TYR A 252 16.16 8.24 7.83
C TYR A 252 17.41 7.70 8.54
N LEU A 253 18.61 8.14 8.15
CA LEU A 253 19.85 7.77 8.82
C LEU A 253 20.18 8.66 10.03
N THR A 254 19.82 9.96 9.96
CA THR A 254 20.31 10.96 10.93
C THR A 254 19.24 11.90 11.49
N GLY A 255 18.02 11.84 10.96
CA GLY A 255 16.95 12.81 11.20
C GLY A 255 16.98 14.04 10.27
N THR A 256 18.08 14.25 9.53
CA THR A 256 18.27 15.44 8.67
C THR A 256 18.75 15.02 7.28
N GLN A 257 18.02 15.40 6.23
CA GLN A 257 18.43 15.10 4.86
C GLN A 257 19.73 15.84 4.50
N GLY A 258 20.63 15.19 3.78
CA GLY A 258 21.92 15.72 3.37
C GLY A 258 23.01 15.62 4.45
N LYS A 259 22.68 15.22 5.68
CA LYS A 259 23.68 15.03 6.74
C LYS A 259 24.35 13.66 6.62
N ASP A 260 25.67 13.68 6.47
CA ASP A 260 26.52 12.49 6.43
C ASP A 260 26.38 11.67 7.75
N PRO A 261 26.08 10.36 7.67
CA PRO A 261 25.95 9.48 8.83
C PRO A 261 27.29 9.03 9.44
N GLY A 262 28.43 9.36 8.81
CA GLY A 262 29.79 9.00 9.24
C GLY A 262 30.28 7.64 8.75
N TYR A 263 29.56 7.01 7.82
CA TYR A 263 29.94 5.75 7.15
C TYR A 263 29.09 5.58 5.87
N ASP A 264 29.43 4.61 5.02
CA ASP A 264 28.55 4.18 3.93
C ASP A 264 27.71 2.96 4.37
N PRO A 265 26.38 3.10 4.54
CA PRO A 265 25.52 1.99 4.91
C PRO A 265 25.45 0.88 3.85
N VAL A 266 25.34 1.20 2.55
CA VAL A 266 25.15 0.17 1.52
C VAL A 266 26.42 -0.68 1.37
N GLU A 267 27.60 -0.08 1.43
CA GLU A 267 28.87 -0.82 1.47
C GLU A 267 28.89 -1.85 2.61
N TYR A 268 28.51 -1.41 3.83
CA TYR A 268 28.44 -2.29 4.99
C TYR A 268 27.37 -3.39 4.85
N MET A 269 26.19 -3.03 4.35
CA MET A 269 25.07 -3.95 4.24
C MET A 269 25.32 -5.08 3.24
N VAL A 270 25.92 -4.76 2.09
CA VAL A 270 26.31 -5.74 1.07
C VAL A 270 27.30 -6.74 1.68
N ALA A 271 28.38 -6.24 2.28
CA ALA A 271 29.41 -7.09 2.88
C ALA A 271 28.86 -8.02 3.98
N GLU A 272 27.97 -7.51 4.85
CA GLU A 272 27.38 -8.32 5.91
C GLU A 272 26.34 -9.33 5.41
N ALA A 273 25.61 -9.03 4.33
CA ALA A 273 24.71 -9.99 3.68
C ALA A 273 25.51 -11.14 3.04
N HIS A 274 26.55 -10.81 2.27
CA HIS A 274 27.42 -11.79 1.62
C HIS A 274 28.19 -12.67 2.60
N LYS A 275 28.65 -12.11 3.73
CA LYS A 275 29.27 -12.89 4.82
C LYS A 275 28.35 -13.99 5.37
N ARG A 276 27.04 -13.83 5.21
CA ARG A 276 26.00 -14.80 5.60
C ARG A 276 25.50 -15.64 4.42
N GLY A 277 26.11 -15.53 3.24
CA GLY A 277 25.63 -16.20 2.03
C GLY A 277 24.22 -15.76 1.61
N MET A 278 23.85 -14.51 1.91
CA MET A 278 22.56 -13.94 1.51
C MET A 278 22.75 -13.00 0.32
N GLU A 279 21.86 -13.08 -0.67
CA GLU A 279 21.82 -12.10 -1.77
C GLU A 279 21.36 -10.72 -1.25
N PHE A 280 21.98 -9.65 -1.74
CA PHE A 280 21.61 -8.26 -1.48
C PHE A 280 21.05 -7.61 -2.75
N HIS A 281 19.75 -7.30 -2.72
CA HIS A 281 19.05 -6.59 -3.77
C HIS A 281 18.81 -5.13 -3.34
N ALA A 282 19.43 -4.18 -4.04
CA ALA A 282 19.25 -2.76 -3.79
C ALA A 282 17.87 -2.29 -4.29
N TRP A 283 17.00 -1.88 -3.37
CA TRP A 283 15.65 -1.43 -3.67
C TRP A 283 15.56 0.10 -3.79
N PHE A 284 15.02 0.55 -4.92
CA PHE A 284 14.75 1.95 -5.22
C PHE A 284 13.25 2.20 -5.35
N ASN A 285 12.77 3.28 -4.73
CA ASN A 285 11.56 3.93 -5.21
C ASN A 285 11.92 4.83 -6.40
N PRO A 286 11.38 4.59 -7.62
CA PRO A 286 11.88 5.27 -8.80
C PRO A 286 11.49 6.76 -8.83
N PHE A 287 10.21 7.07 -8.68
CA PHE A 287 9.68 8.40 -8.98
C PHE A 287 9.25 9.23 -7.76
N ARG A 288 9.20 8.68 -6.55
CA ARG A 288 8.95 9.49 -5.34
C ARG A 288 10.14 10.41 -5.08
N ALA A 289 9.89 11.71 -5.06
CA ALA A 289 10.90 12.72 -4.71
C ALA A 289 10.81 13.15 -3.25
N THR A 290 9.60 13.16 -2.65
CA THR A 290 9.40 13.43 -1.22
C THR A 290 8.24 12.62 -0.63
N THR A 291 8.22 12.52 0.70
CA THR A 291 7.12 11.90 1.46
C THR A 291 6.04 12.89 1.91
N ASP A 292 6.30 14.18 1.77
CA ASP A 292 5.45 15.30 2.19
C ASP A 292 5.75 16.53 1.31
N ALA A 293 4.96 17.60 1.44
CA ALA A 293 5.12 18.80 0.62
C ALA A 293 6.08 19.85 1.23
N ASN A 294 6.71 19.56 2.37
CA ASN A 294 7.53 20.55 3.05
C ASN A 294 8.94 20.59 2.45
N THR A 295 9.19 21.59 1.60
CA THR A 295 10.48 21.78 0.95
C THR A 295 11.54 22.46 1.83
N SER A 296 11.15 23.09 2.94
CA SER A 296 12.07 23.87 3.80
C SER A 296 13.18 23.05 4.47
N LYS A 297 12.97 21.74 4.59
CA LYS A 297 13.92 20.79 5.21
C LYS A 297 14.71 19.97 4.18
N LEU A 298 14.52 20.24 2.89
CA LEU A 298 15.25 19.53 1.85
C LEU A 298 16.69 20.07 1.76
N ALA A 299 17.63 19.16 1.53
CA ALA A 299 19.00 19.55 1.23
C ALA A 299 19.05 20.31 -0.11
N SER A 300 19.99 21.25 -0.26
CA SER A 300 20.07 22.12 -1.44
C SER A 300 20.33 21.39 -2.76
N ASN A 301 20.88 20.17 -2.69
CA ASN A 301 21.08 19.27 -3.83
C ASN A 301 19.93 18.27 -4.03
N ASN A 302 18.81 18.38 -3.31
CA ASN A 302 17.62 17.57 -3.57
C ASN A 302 17.02 17.90 -4.95
N VAL A 303 16.58 16.87 -5.67
CA VAL A 303 16.03 16.99 -7.03
C VAL A 303 14.82 17.93 -7.13
N VAL A 304 13.99 18.05 -6.09
CA VAL A 304 12.85 19.00 -6.06
C VAL A 304 13.33 20.45 -6.11
N LEU A 305 14.48 20.75 -5.51
CA LEU A 305 15.05 22.10 -5.49
C LEU A 305 15.91 22.36 -6.73
N LYS A 306 16.65 21.34 -7.20
CA LYS A 306 17.55 21.44 -8.37
C LYS A 306 16.81 21.46 -9.70
N HIS A 307 15.72 20.70 -9.79
CA HIS A 307 14.93 20.52 -11.01
C HIS A 307 13.43 20.69 -10.72
N PRO A 308 12.98 21.90 -10.33
CA PRO A 308 11.56 22.15 -10.10
C PRO A 308 10.70 21.93 -11.35
N ASP A 309 11.30 21.99 -12.55
CA ASP A 309 10.71 21.68 -13.84
C ASP A 309 10.48 20.18 -14.07
N TRP A 310 11.14 19.29 -13.31
CA TRP A 310 10.99 17.84 -13.42
C TRP A 310 9.94 17.25 -12.49
N VAL A 311 9.45 18.03 -11.52
CA VAL A 311 8.64 17.50 -10.43
C VAL A 311 7.19 17.97 -10.49
N ILE A 312 6.31 17.10 -10.03
CA ILE A 312 4.89 17.33 -9.88
C ILE A 312 4.53 17.21 -8.40
N LYS A 313 3.79 18.21 -7.88
CA LYS A 313 3.17 18.12 -6.56
C LYS A 313 1.82 17.41 -6.67
N PHE A 314 1.66 16.29 -5.98
CA PHE A 314 0.42 15.51 -5.97
C PHE A 314 0.20 14.90 -4.59
N ASP A 315 -1.03 14.96 -4.05
CA ASP A 315 -1.39 14.42 -2.74
C ASP A 315 -0.43 14.78 -1.59
N ASN A 316 -0.07 16.07 -1.52
CA ASN A 316 0.86 16.60 -0.52
C ASN A 316 2.27 15.97 -0.58
N LYS A 317 2.73 15.54 -1.76
CA LYS A 317 4.07 14.99 -2.01
C LYS A 317 4.60 15.50 -3.34
N TYR A 318 5.90 15.33 -3.59
CA TYR A 318 6.52 15.58 -4.88
C TYR A 318 6.94 14.27 -5.55
N TYR A 319 6.69 14.19 -6.85
CA TYR A 319 7.07 13.07 -7.72
C TYR A 319 7.92 13.60 -8.87
N LEU A 320 8.96 12.87 -9.26
CA LEU A 320 9.58 13.04 -10.57
C LEU A 320 8.56 12.66 -11.62
N ASN A 321 8.35 13.52 -12.60
CA ASN A 321 7.39 13.31 -13.67
C ASN A 321 7.96 12.30 -14.68
N PRO A 322 7.41 11.06 -14.77
CA PRO A 322 7.95 10.07 -15.67
C PRO A 322 7.79 10.46 -17.14
N GLY A 323 6.97 11.48 -17.47
CA GLY A 323 6.83 12.00 -18.82
C GLY A 323 8.02 12.79 -19.35
N ILE A 324 8.92 13.24 -18.48
CA ILE A 324 10.09 14.04 -18.85
C ILE A 324 11.30 13.10 -19.05
N PRO A 325 11.90 13.02 -20.25
CA PRO A 325 13.03 12.13 -20.51
C PRO A 325 14.22 12.35 -19.58
N ALA A 326 14.59 13.61 -19.31
CA ALA A 326 15.68 13.94 -18.39
C ALA A 326 15.39 13.50 -16.94
N ALA A 327 14.14 13.61 -16.48
CA ALA A 327 13.75 13.11 -15.17
C ALA A 327 13.89 11.58 -15.09
N ARG A 328 13.47 10.84 -16.12
CA ARG A 328 13.68 9.38 -16.19
C ARG A 328 15.17 9.03 -16.21
N GLN A 329 15.98 9.76 -16.99
CA GLN A 329 17.42 9.53 -17.05
C GLN A 329 18.08 9.74 -15.68
N SER A 330 17.68 10.77 -14.93
CA SER A 330 18.23 11.00 -13.57
C SER A 330 17.98 9.84 -12.60
N VAL A 331 16.86 9.11 -12.76
CA VAL A 331 16.57 7.90 -11.99
C VAL A 331 17.48 6.75 -12.43
N ILE A 332 17.66 6.56 -13.75
CA ILE A 332 18.59 5.56 -14.29
C ILE A 332 20.02 5.83 -13.78
N ASP A 333 20.49 7.06 -13.87
CA ASP A 333 21.83 7.46 -13.40
C ASP A 333 22.01 7.19 -11.91
N THR A 334 20.97 7.45 -11.10
CA THR A 334 20.99 7.14 -9.67
C THR A 334 21.12 5.63 -9.41
N VAL A 335 20.36 4.80 -10.13
CA VAL A 335 20.46 3.34 -9.99
C VAL A 335 21.83 2.85 -10.45
N MET A 336 22.33 3.38 -11.58
CA MET A 336 23.63 3.01 -12.12
C MET A 336 24.81 3.44 -11.23
N GLU A 337 24.68 4.53 -10.46
CA GLU A 337 25.67 4.88 -9.44
C GLU A 337 25.82 3.74 -8.41
N VAL A 338 24.72 3.09 -8.02
CA VAL A 338 24.79 1.95 -7.11
C VAL A 338 25.32 0.70 -7.82
N VAL A 339 24.83 0.40 -9.03
CA VAL A 339 25.30 -0.76 -9.81
C VAL A 339 26.81 -0.68 -10.01
N ASN A 340 27.36 0.48 -10.33
CA ASN A 340 28.77 0.63 -10.65
C ASN A 340 29.67 0.57 -9.40
N ASN A 341 29.18 1.04 -8.24
CA ASN A 341 30.03 1.26 -7.06
C ASN A 341 29.91 0.17 -5.99
N TYR A 342 28.86 -0.65 -6.01
CA TYR A 342 28.61 -1.67 -4.97
C TYR A 342 28.47 -3.07 -5.59
N ASP A 343 28.84 -4.08 -4.81
CA ASP A 343 28.73 -5.50 -5.19
C ASP A 343 27.33 -6.06 -4.90
N ILE A 344 26.31 -5.46 -5.50
CA ILE A 344 24.91 -5.89 -5.31
C ILE A 344 24.62 -7.12 -6.17
N ASP A 345 23.71 -7.99 -5.72
CA ASP A 345 23.25 -9.15 -6.50
C ASP A 345 22.07 -8.79 -7.42
N GLY A 346 21.35 -7.72 -7.08
CA GLY A 346 20.24 -7.25 -7.90
C GLY A 346 19.81 -5.81 -7.63
N VAL A 347 19.15 -5.24 -8.63
CA VAL A 347 18.36 -4.02 -8.57
C VAL A 347 16.89 -4.39 -8.44
N HIS A 348 16.21 -3.75 -7.50
CA HIS A 348 14.79 -3.94 -7.25
C HIS A 348 14.01 -2.62 -7.32
N LEU A 349 12.91 -2.59 -8.07
CA LEU A 349 11.94 -1.49 -7.99
C LEU A 349 10.65 -1.97 -7.32
N ASP A 350 10.01 -1.10 -6.54
CA ASP A 350 8.69 -1.35 -5.97
C ASP A 350 7.56 -0.96 -6.94
N ASP A 351 6.36 -0.78 -6.40
CA ASP A 351 5.10 -0.61 -7.11
C ASP A 351 4.76 0.85 -7.48
N TYR A 352 5.59 1.82 -7.10
CA TYR A 352 5.30 3.25 -7.22
C TYR A 352 5.80 3.83 -8.54
N PHE A 353 4.97 3.74 -9.57
CA PHE A 353 5.16 4.43 -10.85
C PHE A 353 4.46 5.80 -10.84
N TYR A 354 3.29 5.91 -11.48
CA TYR A 354 2.39 7.05 -11.26
C TYR A 354 1.53 6.83 -9.99
N PRO A 355 1.02 7.90 -9.36
CA PRO A 355 0.25 7.78 -8.13
C PRO A 355 -1.08 7.04 -8.33
N TYR A 356 -1.27 5.93 -7.60
CA TYR A 356 -2.51 5.15 -7.67
C TYR A 356 -3.74 5.89 -7.10
N SER A 357 -3.55 6.97 -6.35
CA SER A 357 -4.64 7.79 -5.80
C SER A 357 -5.17 8.86 -6.75
N GLU A 358 -4.69 8.90 -8.00
CA GLU A 358 -5.24 9.77 -9.04
C GLU A 358 -6.72 9.44 -9.31
N THR A 359 -7.54 10.49 -9.45
CA THR A 359 -8.98 10.36 -9.73
C THR A 359 -9.38 11.29 -10.88
N ALA A 360 -10.67 11.36 -11.21
CA ALA A 360 -11.18 12.34 -12.17
C ALA A 360 -11.00 13.79 -11.67
N SER A 361 -11.18 14.04 -10.38
CA SER A 361 -11.14 15.37 -9.77
C SER A 361 -9.77 15.76 -9.20
N ASN A 362 -8.87 14.79 -9.01
CA ASN A 362 -7.50 15.01 -8.54
C ASN A 362 -6.53 14.35 -9.51
N LYS A 363 -6.00 15.13 -10.45
CA LYS A 363 -5.13 14.68 -11.55
C LYS A 363 -3.66 14.86 -11.19
N PHE A 364 -2.79 14.01 -11.74
CA PHE A 364 -1.34 14.14 -11.56
C PHE A 364 -0.80 15.46 -12.14
N GLY A 365 -1.44 16.05 -13.16
CA GLY A 365 -1.05 17.39 -13.64
C GLY A 365 0.09 17.41 -14.68
N ASP A 366 0.21 16.34 -15.47
CA ASP A 366 1.19 16.16 -16.56
C ASP A 366 0.61 16.43 -17.96
N ASP A 367 -0.44 17.25 -18.08
CA ASP A 367 -1.04 17.61 -19.39
C ASP A 367 -0.08 18.40 -20.29
N SER A 368 0.65 19.36 -19.71
CA SER A 368 1.67 20.12 -20.44
C SER A 368 2.81 19.21 -20.90
N THR A 369 3.26 18.30 -20.04
CA THR A 369 4.28 17.30 -20.37
C THR A 369 3.81 16.37 -21.48
N TYR A 370 2.55 15.91 -21.43
CA TYR A 370 1.97 15.10 -22.49
C TYR A 370 1.97 15.84 -23.84
N ALA A 371 1.54 17.11 -23.85
CA ALA A 371 1.54 17.93 -25.06
C ALA A 371 2.96 18.13 -25.63
N SER A 372 3.96 18.34 -24.77
CA SER A 372 5.35 18.56 -25.19
C SER A 372 6.06 17.30 -25.65
N TYR A 373 5.82 16.14 -25.02
CA TYR A 373 6.66 14.94 -25.21
C TYR A 373 5.95 13.75 -25.89
N ASN A 374 4.65 13.81 -26.16
CA ASN A 374 3.98 12.74 -26.90
C ASN A 374 4.23 12.83 -28.42
N SER A 375 4.31 14.05 -28.98
CA SER A 375 4.49 14.30 -30.43
C SER A 375 3.59 13.45 -31.35
N GLY A 376 2.38 13.11 -30.90
CA GLY A 376 1.43 12.25 -31.62
C GLY A 376 1.74 10.74 -31.62
N LYS A 377 2.80 10.28 -30.94
CA LYS A 377 3.22 8.87 -30.90
C LYS A 377 2.16 7.95 -30.27
N PHE A 378 1.52 8.39 -29.19
CA PHE A 378 0.47 7.64 -28.51
C PHE A 378 -0.88 8.32 -28.70
N LYS A 379 -1.91 7.51 -28.93
CA LYS A 379 -3.29 7.99 -29.13
C LYS A 379 -3.93 8.50 -27.85
N THR A 380 -3.59 7.90 -26.71
CA THR A 380 -4.16 8.25 -25.41
C THR A 380 -3.05 8.62 -24.43
N LYS A 381 -3.39 9.50 -23.47
CA LYS A 381 -2.49 9.85 -22.38
C LYS A 381 -2.12 8.64 -21.52
N ALA A 382 -3.04 7.70 -21.33
CA ALA A 382 -2.79 6.46 -20.61
C ALA A 382 -1.73 5.59 -21.30
N ASP A 383 -1.80 5.46 -22.63
CA ASP A 383 -0.79 4.74 -23.41
C ASP A 383 0.56 5.46 -23.39
N TRP A 384 0.55 6.79 -23.44
CA TRP A 384 1.78 7.59 -23.30
C TRP A 384 2.43 7.39 -21.94
N ARG A 385 1.66 7.40 -20.85
CA ARG A 385 2.19 7.14 -19.49
C ARG A 385 2.80 5.74 -19.39
N ARG A 386 2.11 4.70 -19.89
CA ARG A 386 2.68 3.34 -19.98
C ARG A 386 3.95 3.31 -20.84
N GLY A 387 3.93 3.99 -21.98
CA GLY A 387 5.08 4.12 -22.87
C GLY A 387 6.31 4.75 -22.21
N ASN A 388 6.11 5.76 -21.36
CA ASN A 388 7.18 6.37 -20.58
C ASN A 388 7.82 5.39 -19.59
N ILE A 389 6.98 4.63 -18.86
CA ILE A 389 7.48 3.61 -17.91
C ILE A 389 8.16 2.46 -18.66
N ASN A 390 7.57 1.98 -19.76
CA ASN A 390 8.18 0.95 -20.61
C ASN A 390 9.56 1.37 -21.10
N SER A 391 9.69 2.62 -21.57
CA SER A 391 10.97 3.17 -22.01
C SER A 391 11.99 3.23 -20.88
N PHE A 392 11.57 3.62 -19.67
CA PHE A 392 12.42 3.61 -18.48
C PHE A 392 12.89 2.20 -18.11
N VAL A 393 11.99 1.23 -18.02
CA VAL A 393 12.30 -0.16 -17.63
C VAL A 393 13.26 -0.80 -18.64
N GLN A 394 12.99 -0.65 -19.94
CA GLN A 394 13.86 -1.17 -21.00
C GLN A 394 15.28 -0.57 -20.94
N GLN A 395 15.38 0.76 -20.79
CA GLN A 395 16.67 1.44 -20.73
C GLN A 395 17.44 1.03 -19.47
N LEU A 396 16.77 0.99 -18.31
CA LEU A 396 17.40 0.59 -17.07
C LEU A 396 17.94 -0.84 -17.15
N ASN A 397 17.15 -1.78 -17.66
CA ASN A 397 17.59 -3.16 -17.89
C ASN A 397 18.85 -3.22 -18.76
N THR A 398 18.84 -2.48 -19.87
CA THR A 398 19.96 -2.41 -20.81
C THR A 398 21.21 -1.83 -20.14
N SER A 399 21.07 -0.74 -19.38
CA SER A 399 22.17 -0.10 -18.68
C SER A 399 22.79 -1.01 -17.62
N ILE A 400 21.97 -1.71 -16.83
CA ILE A 400 22.44 -2.63 -15.78
C ILE A 400 23.27 -3.74 -16.43
N HIS A 401 22.70 -4.45 -17.42
CA HIS A 401 23.36 -5.61 -18.03
C HIS A 401 24.59 -5.24 -18.86
N ASN A 402 24.64 -4.03 -19.45
CA ASN A 402 25.84 -3.55 -20.12
C ASN A 402 26.99 -3.27 -19.14
N SER A 403 26.68 -2.90 -17.89
CA SER A 403 27.69 -2.64 -16.86
C SER A 403 28.08 -3.90 -16.10
N LYS A 404 27.08 -4.65 -15.59
CA LYS A 404 27.26 -5.86 -14.80
C LYS A 404 26.23 -6.92 -15.21
N PRO A 405 26.55 -7.79 -16.19
CA PRO A 405 25.63 -8.81 -16.71
C PRO A 405 25.08 -9.80 -15.68
N ALA A 406 25.73 -9.96 -14.52
CA ALA A 406 25.30 -10.87 -13.46
C ALA A 406 24.29 -10.24 -12.49
N VAL A 407 24.16 -8.91 -12.47
CA VAL A 407 23.24 -8.20 -11.57
C VAL A 407 21.82 -8.33 -12.11
N LYS A 408 20.95 -8.97 -11.34
CA LYS A 408 19.54 -9.14 -11.72
C LYS A 408 18.79 -7.81 -11.64
N PHE A 409 17.86 -7.56 -12.55
CA PHE A 409 16.91 -6.46 -12.49
C PHE A 409 15.49 -6.98 -12.35
N GLY A 410 14.78 -6.57 -11.30
CA GLY A 410 13.38 -6.94 -11.17
C GLY A 410 12.52 -5.90 -10.46
N ILE A 411 11.22 -6.15 -10.56
CA ILE A 411 10.18 -5.19 -10.18
C ILE A 411 9.09 -5.90 -9.38
N SER A 412 8.63 -5.28 -8.31
CA SER A 412 7.51 -5.71 -7.49
C SER A 412 6.26 -4.83 -7.76
N PRO A 413 5.42 -5.14 -8.76
CA PRO A 413 4.22 -4.37 -9.04
C PRO A 413 3.06 -4.71 -8.08
N PHE A 414 1.98 -3.94 -8.16
CA PHE A 414 0.67 -4.34 -7.61
C PHE A 414 0.28 -5.73 -8.10
N GLY A 415 -0.31 -6.53 -7.20
CA GLY A 415 -0.59 -7.95 -7.48
C GLY A 415 -1.59 -8.22 -8.60
N VAL A 416 -2.45 -7.27 -8.98
CA VAL A 416 -3.34 -7.42 -10.14
C VAL A 416 -2.85 -6.53 -11.27
N TRP A 417 -2.46 -7.14 -12.41
CA TRP A 417 -2.14 -6.39 -13.63
C TRP A 417 -3.37 -5.70 -14.20
N ARG A 418 -4.42 -6.49 -14.49
CA ARG A 418 -5.76 -6.05 -14.87
C ARG A 418 -6.81 -7.03 -14.36
N ASN A 419 -8.01 -6.50 -14.09
CA ASN A 419 -9.20 -7.30 -13.86
C ASN A 419 -9.70 -7.88 -15.19
N LYS A 420 -10.27 -9.09 -15.18
CA LYS A 420 -10.87 -9.74 -16.35
C LYS A 420 -11.98 -8.90 -17.01
N SER A 421 -12.67 -8.07 -16.22
CA SER A 421 -13.69 -7.14 -16.72
C SER A 421 -13.12 -5.98 -17.55
N SER A 422 -11.86 -5.62 -17.33
CA SER A 422 -11.16 -4.56 -18.08
C SER A 422 -10.46 -5.12 -19.32
N ASP A 423 -9.97 -6.36 -19.23
CA ASP A 423 -9.31 -7.09 -20.31
C ASP A 423 -9.57 -8.59 -20.11
N ILE A 424 -10.12 -9.28 -21.11
CA ILE A 424 -10.50 -10.70 -21.02
C ILE A 424 -9.33 -11.63 -20.66
N THR A 425 -8.10 -11.19 -20.93
CA THR A 425 -6.85 -11.90 -20.62
C THR A 425 -6.26 -11.50 -19.26
N GLY A 426 -6.95 -10.64 -18.51
CA GLY A 426 -6.64 -10.28 -17.13
C GLY A 426 -7.04 -11.36 -16.13
N SER A 427 -6.65 -11.16 -14.88
CA SER A 427 -6.95 -12.09 -13.79
C SER A 427 -8.44 -12.05 -13.41
N ASP A 428 -8.99 -13.19 -12.99
CA ASP A 428 -10.38 -13.33 -12.51
C ASP A 428 -10.55 -12.69 -11.12
N THR A 429 -10.48 -11.35 -11.10
CA THR A 429 -10.45 -10.50 -9.92
C THR A 429 -11.30 -9.23 -10.14
N LYS A 430 -11.54 -8.51 -9.04
CA LYS A 430 -12.25 -7.23 -8.95
C LYS A 430 -11.46 -6.26 -8.06
N ALA A 431 -10.14 -6.20 -8.26
CA ALA A 431 -9.27 -5.32 -7.48
C ALA A 431 -9.55 -3.85 -7.80
N GLY A 432 -9.57 -3.01 -6.75
CA GLY A 432 -9.80 -1.56 -6.90
C GLY A 432 -8.62 -0.78 -7.47
N VAL A 433 -7.41 -1.32 -7.34
CA VAL A 433 -6.18 -0.78 -7.92
C VAL A 433 -5.52 -1.89 -8.74
N THR A 434 -5.10 -1.55 -9.96
CA THR A 434 -4.40 -2.47 -10.85
C THR A 434 -3.14 -1.82 -11.41
N ALA A 435 -2.11 -2.63 -11.72
CA ALA A 435 -0.84 -2.13 -12.21
C ALA A 435 -1.00 -1.38 -13.55
N TYR A 436 -1.75 -1.95 -14.49
CA TYR A 436 -1.87 -1.38 -15.83
C TYR A 436 -2.76 -0.14 -15.88
N ASP A 437 -3.90 -0.18 -15.18
CA ASP A 437 -4.94 0.86 -15.29
C ASP A 437 -4.70 2.03 -14.34
N THR A 438 -4.13 1.78 -13.16
CA THR A 438 -4.00 2.80 -12.11
C THR A 438 -2.58 3.37 -12.02
N THR A 439 -1.54 2.52 -12.05
CA THR A 439 -0.15 2.99 -11.92
C THR A 439 0.60 3.08 -13.26
N TYR A 440 -0.05 2.69 -14.36
CA TYR A 440 0.52 2.63 -15.72
C TYR A 440 1.76 1.73 -15.83
N ALA A 441 1.81 0.70 -14.98
CA ALA A 441 2.80 -0.37 -15.00
C ALA A 441 2.34 -1.52 -15.92
N ASP A 442 2.84 -1.54 -17.15
CA ASP A 442 2.51 -2.58 -18.13
C ASP A 442 3.43 -3.80 -18.01
N THR A 443 3.27 -4.51 -16.89
CA THR A 443 4.10 -5.66 -16.51
C THR A 443 4.14 -6.78 -17.53
N ARG A 444 3.03 -7.04 -18.23
CA ARG A 444 2.96 -8.00 -19.34
C ARG A 444 3.96 -7.65 -20.45
N THR A 445 4.07 -6.37 -20.81
CA THR A 445 5.03 -5.93 -21.82
C THR A 445 6.46 -6.18 -21.34
N TRP A 446 6.77 -5.89 -20.07
CA TRP A 446 8.11 -6.10 -19.52
C TRP A 446 8.51 -7.58 -19.53
N ILE A 447 7.59 -8.46 -19.12
CA ILE A 447 7.80 -9.90 -19.12
C ILE A 447 8.02 -10.43 -20.54
N LYS A 448 7.13 -10.10 -21.48
CA LYS A 448 7.18 -10.64 -22.84
C LYS A 448 8.43 -10.23 -23.62
N ASN A 449 9.00 -9.08 -23.30
CA ASN A 449 10.19 -8.58 -23.97
C ASN A 449 11.50 -8.87 -23.20
N GLY A 450 11.44 -9.55 -22.05
CA GLY A 450 12.62 -9.81 -21.22
C GLY A 450 13.31 -8.54 -20.74
N TRP A 451 12.54 -7.51 -20.38
CA TRP A 451 13.08 -6.22 -19.87
C TRP A 451 13.28 -6.22 -18.35
N ILE A 452 13.08 -7.36 -17.72
CA ILE A 452 13.33 -7.65 -16.30
C ILE A 452 13.73 -9.13 -16.22
N ASP A 453 14.63 -9.46 -15.31
CA ASP A 453 15.04 -10.84 -15.03
C ASP A 453 14.06 -11.54 -14.09
N TYR A 454 13.40 -10.78 -13.22
CA TYR A 454 12.35 -11.30 -12.35
C TYR A 454 11.21 -10.31 -12.13
N ILE A 455 10.05 -10.86 -11.79
CA ILE A 455 8.89 -10.10 -11.34
C ILE A 455 8.39 -10.62 -9.99
N ALA A 456 8.01 -9.70 -9.11
CA ALA A 456 7.61 -9.99 -7.74
C ALA A 456 6.22 -9.40 -7.39
N PRO A 457 5.11 -9.85 -8.00
CA PRO A 457 3.80 -9.29 -7.73
C PRO A 457 3.40 -9.34 -6.25
N GLN A 458 2.87 -8.23 -5.75
CA GLN A 458 2.38 -8.09 -4.37
C GLN A 458 1.02 -8.78 -4.19
N VAL A 459 1.01 -10.09 -3.98
CA VAL A 459 -0.21 -10.90 -3.79
C VAL A 459 -0.64 -10.85 -2.33
N TYR A 460 -1.06 -9.66 -1.88
CA TYR A 460 -1.33 -9.35 -0.47
C TYR A 460 -2.77 -9.66 -0.02
N TRP A 461 -3.37 -10.68 -0.61
CA TRP A 461 -4.73 -11.10 -0.30
C TRP A 461 -4.73 -12.55 0.19
N SER A 462 -5.73 -12.90 0.99
CA SER A 462 -5.85 -14.27 1.48
C SER A 462 -6.41 -15.22 0.42
N MET A 463 -6.27 -16.51 0.66
CA MET A 463 -6.91 -17.60 -0.06
C MET A 463 -8.44 -17.59 0.04
N THR A 464 -9.03 -16.67 0.81
CA THR A 464 -10.47 -16.61 1.07
C THR A 464 -11.13 -15.29 0.67
N LEU A 465 -10.37 -14.24 0.38
CA LEU A 465 -10.92 -12.94 -0.02
C LEU A 465 -11.47 -13.02 -1.47
N PRO A 466 -12.79 -12.88 -1.71
CA PRO A 466 -13.35 -13.13 -3.04
C PRO A 466 -12.92 -12.15 -4.12
N VAL A 467 -12.66 -10.88 -3.78
CA VAL A 467 -12.39 -9.82 -4.77
C VAL A 467 -11.02 -9.93 -5.44
N ALA A 468 -10.05 -10.59 -4.79
CA ALA A 468 -8.69 -10.76 -5.31
C ALA A 468 -8.04 -11.99 -4.68
N ARG A 469 -8.75 -13.13 -4.74
CA ARG A 469 -8.34 -14.37 -4.05
C ARG A 469 -6.93 -14.79 -4.49
N TYR A 470 -6.10 -15.15 -3.52
CA TYR A 470 -4.67 -15.42 -3.73
C TYR A 470 -4.41 -16.37 -4.92
N ASP A 471 -5.12 -17.50 -4.97
CA ASP A 471 -4.99 -18.51 -6.02
C ASP A 471 -5.27 -17.95 -7.42
N LYS A 472 -6.33 -17.15 -7.59
CA LYS A 472 -6.67 -16.53 -8.87
C LYS A 472 -5.59 -15.59 -9.38
N VAL A 473 -4.93 -14.88 -8.47
CA VAL A 473 -3.84 -13.97 -8.80
C VAL A 473 -2.57 -14.76 -9.14
N VAL A 474 -2.21 -15.76 -8.34
CA VAL A 474 -1.02 -16.61 -8.58
C VAL A 474 -1.14 -17.42 -9.86
N ASP A 475 -2.29 -18.03 -10.12
CA ASP A 475 -2.54 -18.79 -11.36
C ASP A 475 -2.29 -17.92 -12.60
N TRP A 476 -2.73 -16.65 -12.54
CA TRP A 476 -2.55 -15.71 -13.62
C TRP A 476 -1.07 -15.34 -13.82
N TRP A 477 -0.33 -15.01 -12.77
CA TRP A 477 1.10 -14.68 -12.87
C TRP A 477 1.96 -15.86 -13.28
N ALA A 478 1.65 -17.05 -12.78
CA ALA A 478 2.32 -18.27 -13.20
C ALA A 478 2.10 -18.55 -14.70
N ASN A 479 0.91 -18.25 -15.22
CA ASN A 479 0.69 -18.33 -16.67
C ASN A 479 1.43 -17.21 -17.43
N GLU A 480 1.46 -15.99 -16.91
CA GLU A 480 2.07 -14.82 -17.57
C GLU A 480 3.59 -14.96 -17.74
N THR A 481 4.26 -15.61 -16.80
CA THR A 481 5.73 -15.85 -16.80
C THR A 481 6.13 -17.20 -17.39
N LYS A 482 5.16 -17.99 -17.86
CA LYS A 482 5.44 -19.32 -18.40
C LYS A 482 6.26 -19.21 -19.68
N ASN A 483 7.41 -19.87 -19.71
CA ASN A 483 8.33 -19.94 -20.86
C ASN A 483 8.90 -18.58 -21.32
N THR A 484 8.99 -17.59 -20.44
CA THR A 484 9.51 -16.26 -20.80
C THR A 484 10.98 -16.04 -20.40
N GLY A 485 11.53 -16.91 -19.54
CA GLY A 485 12.85 -16.72 -18.92
C GLY A 485 12.86 -15.72 -17.77
N VAL A 486 11.71 -15.10 -17.46
CA VAL A 486 11.55 -14.19 -16.31
C VAL A 486 11.15 -14.99 -15.09
N ASP A 487 11.95 -14.90 -14.02
CA ASP A 487 11.65 -15.56 -12.75
C ASP A 487 10.43 -14.93 -12.07
N LEU A 488 9.53 -15.77 -11.54
CA LEU A 488 8.38 -15.31 -10.76
C LEU A 488 8.63 -15.53 -9.27
N TYR A 489 8.66 -14.45 -8.51
CA TYR A 489 8.64 -14.48 -7.05
C TYR A 489 7.28 -14.00 -6.53
N ILE A 490 6.71 -14.62 -5.50
CA ILE A 490 5.43 -14.15 -4.95
C ILE A 490 5.66 -13.26 -3.72
N GLY A 491 5.10 -12.05 -3.74
CA GLY A 491 5.08 -11.14 -2.58
C GLY A 491 4.00 -11.54 -1.57
N HIS A 492 4.37 -11.70 -0.30
CA HIS A 492 3.48 -12.12 0.78
C HIS A 492 3.30 -11.05 1.86
N ALA A 493 2.08 -10.88 2.37
CA ALA A 493 1.71 -9.86 3.35
C ALA A 493 1.70 -10.39 4.80
N LEU A 494 2.86 -10.63 5.40
CA LEU A 494 2.91 -11.08 6.81
C LEU A 494 2.28 -10.08 7.78
N TYR A 495 2.36 -8.79 7.47
CA TYR A 495 1.76 -7.72 8.27
C TYR A 495 0.23 -7.84 8.43
N LYS A 496 -0.45 -8.62 7.57
CA LYS A 496 -1.89 -8.86 7.66
C LYS A 496 -2.28 -9.96 8.64
N ILE A 497 -1.35 -10.81 9.11
CA ILE A 497 -1.66 -11.86 10.08
C ILE A 497 -2.26 -11.23 11.35
N SER A 498 -3.38 -11.79 11.82
CA SER A 498 -4.19 -11.31 12.95
C SER A 498 -4.91 -9.97 12.71
N THR A 499 -4.97 -9.48 11.47
CA THR A 499 -5.86 -8.36 11.13
C THR A 499 -7.30 -8.85 10.95
N PRO A 500 -8.31 -7.95 11.02
CA PRO A 500 -9.70 -8.30 10.76
C PRO A 500 -10.03 -8.69 9.31
N GLU A 501 -9.12 -8.46 8.36
CA GLU A 501 -9.34 -8.84 6.96
C GLU A 501 -9.52 -10.36 6.85
N ILE A 502 -10.52 -10.78 6.07
CA ILE A 502 -10.90 -12.19 5.92
C ILE A 502 -9.70 -13.06 5.51
N GLY A 503 -9.55 -14.20 6.19
CA GLY A 503 -8.52 -15.20 5.91
C GLY A 503 -7.19 -15.00 6.62
N TRP A 504 -7.01 -13.92 7.39
CA TRP A 504 -5.75 -13.63 8.08
C TRP A 504 -5.73 -13.99 9.57
N SER A 505 -6.75 -14.71 10.06
CA SER A 505 -6.85 -15.12 11.46
C SER A 505 -5.79 -16.14 11.89
N SER A 506 -5.09 -16.78 10.94
CA SER A 506 -4.04 -17.77 11.23
C SER A 506 -2.77 -17.53 10.43
N SER A 507 -1.60 -17.68 11.05
CA SER A 507 -0.31 -17.76 10.33
C SER A 507 -0.19 -18.98 9.40
N ASN A 508 -1.10 -19.96 9.49
CA ASN A 508 -1.20 -21.04 8.51
C ASN A 508 -1.56 -20.51 7.11
N GLU A 509 -2.17 -19.34 7.00
CA GLU A 509 -2.46 -18.71 5.71
C GLU A 509 -1.19 -18.59 4.85
N ILE A 510 -0.08 -18.11 5.43
CA ILE A 510 1.20 -18.02 4.71
C ILE A 510 1.71 -19.40 4.27
N ILE A 511 1.61 -20.42 5.13
CA ILE A 511 2.06 -21.77 4.79
C ILE A 511 1.19 -22.38 3.68
N ASN A 512 -0.11 -22.11 3.69
CA ASN A 512 -1.03 -22.57 2.65
C ASN A 512 -0.73 -21.88 1.31
N GLN A 513 -0.42 -20.58 1.32
CA GLN A 513 0.02 -19.84 0.14
C GLN A 513 1.33 -20.40 -0.43
N LEU A 514 2.33 -20.68 0.42
CA LEU A 514 3.60 -21.28 0.00
C LEU A 514 3.39 -22.68 -0.61
N LYS A 515 2.61 -23.54 0.05
CA LYS A 515 2.22 -24.85 -0.51
C LYS A 515 1.45 -24.73 -1.82
N TYR A 516 0.61 -23.71 -1.98
CA TYR A 516 -0.10 -23.46 -3.23
C TYR A 516 0.87 -23.15 -4.36
N ASN A 517 1.91 -22.35 -4.09
CA ASN A 517 2.93 -21.99 -5.07
C ASN A 517 3.69 -23.22 -5.62
N GLU A 518 3.82 -24.31 -4.85
CA GLU A 518 4.50 -25.54 -5.26
C GLU A 518 3.87 -26.21 -6.51
N LYS A 519 2.63 -25.85 -6.85
CA LYS A 519 1.97 -26.30 -8.08
C LYS A 519 2.66 -25.82 -9.37
N TYR A 520 3.45 -24.75 -9.29
CA TYR A 520 4.01 -24.06 -10.44
C TYR A 520 5.54 -24.09 -10.41
N SER A 521 6.16 -24.85 -11.32
CA SER A 521 7.62 -24.96 -11.40
C SER A 521 8.33 -23.67 -11.82
N ASN A 522 7.59 -22.71 -12.37
CA ASN A 522 8.08 -21.38 -12.74
C ASN A 522 7.90 -20.33 -11.65
N ILE A 523 7.26 -20.65 -10.51
CA ILE A 523 7.41 -19.85 -9.30
C ILE A 523 8.75 -20.23 -8.66
N LYS A 524 9.68 -19.28 -8.63
CA LYS A 524 11.08 -19.48 -8.22
C LYS A 524 11.37 -19.02 -6.79
N GLY A 525 10.37 -18.51 -6.08
CA GLY A 525 10.55 -18.07 -4.71
C GLY A 525 9.45 -17.17 -4.18
N SER A 526 9.71 -16.63 -3.00
CA SER A 526 8.79 -15.80 -2.22
C SER A 526 9.54 -14.65 -1.56
N ILE A 527 8.89 -13.49 -1.48
CA ILE A 527 9.43 -12.31 -0.79
C ILE A 527 8.39 -11.85 0.25
N PHE A 528 8.82 -11.64 1.50
CA PHE A 528 7.92 -11.34 2.60
C PHE A 528 7.94 -9.84 2.94
N PHE A 529 6.76 -9.22 2.95
CA PHE A 529 6.56 -7.84 3.41
C PHE A 529 6.03 -7.84 4.86
N SER A 530 6.79 -7.33 5.84
CA SER A 530 8.22 -6.94 5.75
C SER A 530 9.07 -7.62 6.82
N ALA A 531 10.38 -7.34 6.82
CA ALA A 531 11.34 -7.94 7.73
C ALA A 531 10.98 -7.74 9.22
N LYS A 532 10.37 -6.61 9.60
CA LYS A 532 9.86 -6.40 10.96
C LYS A 532 8.76 -7.40 11.35
N ASP A 533 7.91 -7.81 10.41
CA ASP A 533 6.77 -8.70 10.67
C ASP A 533 7.25 -10.14 10.77
N LEU A 534 8.26 -10.52 10.00
CA LEU A 534 9.02 -11.75 10.23
C LEU A 534 9.58 -11.75 11.67
N LYS A 535 10.29 -10.70 12.08
CA LYS A 535 10.85 -10.59 13.44
C LYS A 535 9.80 -10.59 14.55
N LYS A 536 8.65 -9.96 14.33
CA LYS A 536 7.52 -9.97 15.28
C LYS A 536 6.97 -11.38 15.49
N ASN A 537 7.17 -12.28 14.53
CA ASN A 537 6.75 -13.67 14.59
C ASN A 537 5.26 -13.84 14.95
N PRO A 538 4.33 -13.17 14.21
CA PRO A 538 2.92 -13.22 14.54
C PRO A 538 2.41 -14.67 14.52
N GLN A 539 1.81 -15.09 15.62
CA GLN A 539 1.28 -16.45 15.81
C GLN A 539 2.30 -17.56 15.46
N GLY A 540 3.58 -17.37 15.80
CA GLY A 540 4.61 -18.41 15.62
C GLY A 540 4.92 -18.75 14.16
N VAL A 541 4.68 -17.84 13.22
CA VAL A 541 4.93 -18.07 11.78
C VAL A 541 6.37 -18.51 11.47
N LEU A 542 7.35 -18.09 12.26
CA LEU A 542 8.76 -18.43 12.02
C LEU A 542 9.05 -19.93 12.15
N ALA A 543 8.54 -20.57 13.21
CA ALA A 543 8.71 -22.01 13.39
C ALA A 543 8.03 -22.78 12.24
N LYS A 544 6.91 -22.26 11.73
CA LYS A 544 6.20 -22.85 10.60
C LYS A 544 6.96 -22.69 9.28
N LEU A 545 7.57 -21.53 9.03
CA LEU A 545 8.42 -21.28 7.86
C LEU A 545 9.65 -22.19 7.87
N ARG A 546 10.35 -22.29 9.01
CA ARG A 546 11.46 -23.22 9.19
C ARG A 546 11.04 -24.67 8.92
N SER A 547 9.94 -25.11 9.53
CA SER A 547 9.41 -26.45 9.31
C SER A 547 9.03 -26.71 7.85
N TYR A 548 8.42 -25.73 7.18
CA TYR A 548 8.09 -25.81 5.75
C TYR A 548 9.36 -26.02 4.89
N TRP A 549 10.42 -25.27 5.18
CA TRP A 549 11.71 -25.35 4.51
C TRP A 549 12.63 -26.48 4.98
N GLY A 550 12.23 -27.25 5.99
CA GLY A 550 13.04 -28.35 6.54
C GLY A 550 14.27 -27.91 7.34
N LEU A 551 14.18 -26.77 8.03
CA LEU A 551 15.24 -26.15 8.84
C LEU A 551 15.09 -26.35 10.34
#